data_AF-A0A0L0QR70-F1
#
_entry.id   AF-A0A0L0QR70-F1
#
_cell.length_a   1.000
_cell.length_b   1.000
_cell.length_c   1.000
_cell.angle_alpha   90.00
_cell.angle_beta   90.00
_cell.angle_gamma   90.00
#
_symmetry.space_group_name_H-M   'P 1'
#
loop_
_entity.id
_entity.type
_entity.pdbx_description
1 polymer ?
#
loop_
_entity_poly.entity_id
_entity_poly.type
_entity_poly.pdbx_seq_one_letter_code
_entity_poly.pdbx_strand_id
1 'polypeptide(L)'
;MNTEKDLRRKYSDLLFAKQNEQKYPDQKGYGKKREKIERQYWDAVLKSKLPKEQLETMEKQVINELEEFAELYKQNVENDLDSDKERQTFRELFKHKVLEDISEHEPKQQKEESPFNKQQYEAKAKEFEQRYGYDVVYALKREVLDEIKEMDLTPAQREKLQQIETELEKEKKCTKN
;
A
#
# COMPACT_ATOMS: atom_id res chain seq x y z
N MET A 1 14.44 -36.92 -8.53
CA MET A 1 14.15 -35.48 -8.75
C MET A 1 13.04 -35.39 -9.77
N ASN A 2 12.00 -34.57 -9.53
CA ASN A 2 10.93 -34.37 -10.52
C ASN A 2 11.49 -33.50 -11.66
N THR A 3 11.78 -34.14 -12.80
CA THR A 3 12.46 -33.54 -13.96
C THR A 3 11.70 -32.34 -14.53
N GLU A 4 10.38 -32.38 -14.53
CA GLU A 4 9.54 -31.28 -15.01
C GLU A 4 9.60 -30.06 -14.07
N LYS A 5 9.53 -30.28 -12.74
CA LYS A 5 9.62 -29.20 -11.76
C LYS A 5 10.96 -28.46 -11.83
N ASP A 6 12.06 -29.18 -12.06
CA ASP A 6 13.38 -28.58 -12.25
C ASP A 6 13.47 -27.78 -13.56
N LEU A 7 12.89 -28.31 -14.65
CA LEU A 7 12.80 -27.59 -15.93
C LEU A 7 11.98 -26.32 -15.82
N ARG A 8 10.81 -26.36 -15.17
CA ARG A 8 9.96 -25.19 -14.93
C ARG A 8 10.75 -24.09 -14.21
N ARG A 9 11.43 -24.44 -13.12
CA ARG A 9 12.27 -23.49 -12.37
C ARG A 9 13.37 -22.88 -13.24
N LYS A 10 14.12 -23.71 -13.97
CA LYS A 10 15.20 -23.24 -14.86
C LYS A 10 14.68 -22.36 -15.98
N TYR A 11 13.49 -22.66 -16.50
CA TYR A 11 12.85 -21.83 -17.51
C TYR A 11 12.40 -20.49 -16.93
N SER A 12 11.83 -20.46 -15.73
CA SER A 12 11.56 -19.20 -15.01
C SER A 12 12.83 -18.38 -14.82
N ASP A 13 13.93 -19.00 -14.37
CA ASP A 13 15.23 -18.33 -14.21
C ASP A 13 15.74 -17.74 -15.53
N LEU A 14 15.53 -18.44 -16.65
CA LEU A 14 15.87 -17.97 -17.99
C LEU A 14 15.02 -16.76 -18.40
N LEU A 15 13.72 -16.77 -18.14
CA LEU A 15 12.82 -15.63 -18.40
C LEU A 15 13.27 -14.40 -17.61
N PHE A 16 13.56 -14.55 -16.32
CA PHE A 16 14.09 -13.44 -15.50
C PHE A 16 15.44 -12.94 -15.98
N ALA A 17 16.32 -13.83 -16.46
CA ALA A 17 17.62 -13.41 -16.99
C ALA A 17 17.48 -12.61 -18.30
N LYS A 18 16.56 -13.02 -19.19
CA LYS A 18 16.22 -12.28 -20.42
C LYS A 18 15.63 -10.90 -20.09
N GLN A 19 14.71 -10.82 -19.13
CA GLN A 19 14.11 -9.56 -18.70
C GLN A 19 15.16 -8.60 -18.11
N ASN A 20 16.09 -9.11 -17.29
CA ASN A 20 17.15 -8.29 -16.70
C ASN A 20 18.14 -7.76 -17.75
N GLU A 21 18.52 -8.57 -18.74
CA GLU A 21 19.35 -8.11 -19.86
C GLU A 21 18.64 -7.01 -20.66
N GLN A 22 17.34 -7.16 -20.91
CA GLN A 22 16.52 -6.15 -21.59
C GLN A 22 16.42 -4.85 -20.77
N LYS A 23 16.28 -4.95 -19.44
CA LYS A 23 16.16 -3.80 -18.55
C LYS A 23 17.48 -3.04 -18.37
N TYR A 24 18.61 -3.72 -18.49
CA TYR A 24 19.94 -3.16 -18.25
C TYR A 24 20.90 -3.48 -19.41
N PRO A 25 20.65 -2.95 -20.63
CA PRO A 25 21.36 -3.34 -21.84
C PRO A 25 22.86 -2.99 -21.81
N ASP A 26 23.25 -1.91 -21.12
CA ASP A 26 24.64 -1.48 -21.03
C ASP A 26 25.48 -2.32 -20.05
N GLN A 27 24.82 -3.10 -19.20
CA GLN A 27 25.46 -3.95 -18.20
C GLN A 27 25.73 -5.34 -18.77
N LYS A 28 26.89 -5.48 -19.43
CA LYS A 28 27.37 -6.75 -20.02
C LYS A 28 27.34 -7.96 -19.08
N GLY A 29 27.32 -7.75 -17.77
CA GLY A 29 27.15 -8.81 -16.76
C GLY A 29 25.84 -9.58 -16.88
N TYR A 30 24.73 -8.91 -17.24
CA TYR A 30 23.43 -9.57 -17.40
C TYR A 30 23.39 -10.48 -18.63
N GLY A 31 23.97 -10.06 -19.76
CA GLY A 31 24.10 -10.92 -20.95
C GLY A 31 24.88 -12.20 -20.65
N LYS A 32 26.04 -12.10 -19.99
CA LYS A 32 26.83 -13.28 -19.55
C LYS A 32 26.05 -14.20 -18.61
N LYS A 33 25.26 -13.61 -17.69
CA LYS A 33 24.43 -14.38 -16.75
C LYS A 33 23.29 -15.09 -17.48
N ARG A 34 22.62 -14.42 -18.41
CA ARG A 34 21.57 -15.01 -19.26
C ARG A 34 22.11 -16.17 -20.08
N GLU A 35 23.23 -15.99 -20.78
CA GLU A 35 23.87 -17.06 -21.57
C GLU A 35 24.19 -18.29 -20.72
N LYS A 36 24.70 -18.09 -19.49
CA LYS A 36 24.99 -19.19 -18.57
C LYS A 36 23.72 -19.95 -18.17
N ILE A 37 22.65 -19.24 -17.83
CA ILE A 37 21.37 -19.83 -17.44
C ILE A 37 20.70 -20.54 -18.63
N GLU A 38 20.77 -19.95 -19.81
CA GLU A 38 20.26 -20.52 -21.06
C GLU A 38 20.93 -21.87 -21.38
N ARG A 39 22.25 -21.96 -21.24
CA ARG A 39 22.97 -23.24 -21.37
C ARG A 39 22.49 -24.27 -20.34
N GLN A 40 22.33 -23.86 -19.08
CA GLN A 40 21.86 -24.76 -18.02
C GLN A 40 20.43 -25.25 -18.23
N TYR A 41 19.58 -24.44 -18.88
CA TYR A 41 18.23 -24.84 -19.27
C TYR A 41 18.27 -25.87 -20.39
N TRP A 42 18.95 -25.56 -21.51
CA TRP A 42 19.06 -26.48 -22.64
C TRP A 42 19.75 -27.80 -22.29
N ASP A 43 20.78 -27.78 -21.43
CA ASP A 43 21.40 -28.99 -20.90
C ASP A 43 20.40 -29.86 -20.11
N ALA A 44 19.50 -29.22 -19.36
CA ALA A 44 18.46 -29.93 -18.61
C ALA A 44 17.38 -30.50 -19.54
N VAL A 45 16.99 -29.75 -20.58
CA VAL A 45 16.04 -30.20 -21.61
C VAL A 45 16.59 -31.43 -22.35
N LEU A 46 17.87 -31.41 -22.74
CA LEU A 46 18.51 -32.55 -23.38
C LEU A 46 18.56 -33.78 -22.47
N LYS A 47 18.80 -33.58 -21.16
CA LYS A 47 18.84 -34.66 -20.16
C LYS A 47 17.46 -35.22 -19.83
N SER A 48 16.41 -34.40 -19.89
CA SER A 48 15.05 -34.83 -19.54
C SER A 48 14.41 -35.73 -20.59
N LYS A 49 14.85 -35.63 -21.86
CA LYS A 49 14.28 -36.35 -23.01
C LYS A 49 12.77 -36.10 -23.18
N LEU A 50 12.29 -34.95 -22.72
CA LEU A 50 10.88 -34.58 -22.80
C LEU A 50 10.49 -34.35 -24.28
N PRO A 51 9.31 -34.82 -24.74
CA PRO A 51 8.81 -34.48 -26.06
C PRO A 51 8.64 -32.97 -26.24
N LYS A 52 8.87 -32.48 -27.45
CA LYS A 52 8.79 -31.05 -27.78
C LYS A 52 7.45 -30.43 -27.40
N GLU A 53 6.33 -31.12 -27.67
CA GLU A 53 4.99 -30.62 -27.34
C GLU A 53 4.80 -30.42 -25.84
N GLN A 54 5.25 -31.37 -25.02
CA GLN A 54 5.18 -31.25 -23.56
C GLN A 54 6.06 -30.12 -23.04
N LEU A 55 7.23 -29.89 -23.68
CA LEU A 55 8.12 -28.80 -23.32
C LEU A 55 7.45 -27.44 -23.59
N GLU A 56 6.86 -27.28 -24.78
CA GLU A 56 6.16 -26.05 -25.15
C GLU A 56 4.94 -25.80 -24.27
N THR A 57 4.19 -26.84 -23.90
CA THR A 57 3.07 -26.71 -22.94
C THR A 57 3.57 -26.24 -21.58
N MET A 58 4.63 -26.85 -21.06
CA MET A 58 5.23 -26.48 -19.78
C MET A 58 5.77 -25.04 -19.80
N GLU A 59 6.47 -24.65 -20.86
CA GLU A 59 6.99 -23.29 -21.03
C GLU A 59 5.86 -22.25 -21.05
N LYS A 60 4.76 -22.52 -21.77
CA LYS A 60 3.57 -21.66 -21.79
C LYS A 60 2.92 -21.54 -20.42
N GLN A 61 2.79 -22.65 -19.68
CA GLN A 61 2.25 -22.62 -18.32
C GLN A 61 3.09 -21.74 -17.39
N VAL A 62 4.42 -21.84 -17.46
CA VAL A 62 5.31 -21.01 -16.66
C VAL A 62 5.15 -19.52 -17.01
N ILE A 63 5.01 -19.18 -18.30
CA ILE A 63 4.78 -17.78 -18.71
C ILE A 63 3.46 -17.27 -18.12
N ASN A 64 2.37 -18.00 -18.33
CA ASN A 64 1.05 -17.60 -17.84
C ASN A 64 1.03 -17.42 -16.31
N GLU A 65 1.60 -18.37 -15.56
CA GLU A 65 1.65 -18.28 -14.09
C GLU A 65 2.44 -17.06 -13.60
N LEU A 66 3.52 -16.69 -14.30
CA LEU A 66 4.31 -15.50 -13.97
C LEU A 66 3.55 -14.20 -14.30
N GLU A 67 2.81 -14.18 -15.41
CA GLU A 67 1.97 -13.05 -15.79
C GLU A 67 0.82 -12.84 -14.79
N GLU A 68 0.08 -13.90 -14.46
CA GLU A 68 -0.99 -13.86 -13.45
C GLU A 68 -0.46 -13.40 -12.08
N PHE A 69 0.69 -13.91 -11.65
CA PHE A 69 1.31 -13.48 -10.41
C PHE A 69 1.72 -12.00 -10.44
N ALA A 70 2.28 -11.52 -11.55
CA ALA A 70 2.68 -10.12 -11.71
C ALA A 70 1.47 -9.18 -11.68
N GLU A 71 0.36 -9.56 -12.32
CA GLU A 71 -0.89 -8.80 -12.29
C GLU A 71 -1.48 -8.73 -10.89
N LEU A 72 -1.58 -9.87 -10.19
CA LEU A 72 -2.07 -9.91 -8.81
C LEU A 72 -1.19 -9.09 -7.86
N TYR A 73 0.13 -9.20 -8.00
CA TYR A 73 1.07 -8.41 -7.21
C TYR A 73 0.88 -6.91 -7.47
N LYS A 74 0.78 -6.50 -8.74
CA LYS A 74 0.53 -5.11 -9.12
C LYS A 74 -0.78 -4.60 -8.53
N GLN A 75 -1.87 -5.38 -8.65
CA GLN A 75 -3.18 -5.02 -8.10
C GLN A 75 -3.12 -4.86 -6.57
N ASN A 76 -2.43 -5.76 -5.87
CA ASN A 76 -2.27 -5.66 -4.42
C ASN A 76 -1.48 -4.40 -4.01
N VAL A 77 -0.38 -4.09 -4.70
CA VAL A 77 0.39 -2.87 -4.44
C VAL A 77 -0.43 -1.62 -4.74
N GLU A 78 -1.21 -1.60 -5.81
CA GLU A 78 -2.10 -0.47 -6.15
C GLU A 78 -3.17 -0.27 -5.06
N ASN A 79 -3.79 -1.36 -4.58
CA ASN A 79 -4.76 -1.31 -3.49
C ASN A 79 -4.14 -0.77 -2.18
N ASP A 80 -2.93 -1.20 -1.83
CA ASP A 80 -2.22 -0.72 -0.63
C ASP A 80 -1.90 0.77 -0.74
N LEU A 81 -1.41 1.23 -1.90
CA LEU A 81 -1.10 2.63 -2.15
C LEU A 81 -2.35 3.52 -2.09
N ASP A 82 -3.47 3.06 -2.65
CA ASP A 82 -4.73 3.81 -2.58
C ASP A 82 -5.28 3.82 -1.15
N SER A 83 -5.11 2.74 -0.39
CA SER A 83 -5.44 2.74 1.04
C SER A 83 -4.63 3.77 1.83
N ASP A 84 -3.32 3.88 1.58
CA ASP A 84 -2.47 4.87 2.25
C ASP A 84 -2.87 6.30 1.90
N LYS A 85 -3.21 6.58 0.63
CA LYS A 85 -3.73 7.91 0.23
C LYS A 85 -5.05 8.24 0.92
N GLU A 86 -5.97 7.28 1.00
CA GLU A 86 -7.26 7.48 1.68
C GLU A 86 -7.06 7.74 3.18
N ARG A 87 -6.19 6.98 3.83
CA ARG A 87 -5.80 7.18 5.24
C ARG A 87 -5.22 8.57 5.46
N GLN A 88 -4.28 9.00 4.61
CA GLN A 88 -3.69 10.33 4.72
C GLN A 88 -4.72 11.43 4.50
N THR A 89 -5.62 11.27 3.52
CA THR A 89 -6.71 12.22 3.27
C THR A 89 -7.63 12.35 4.49
N PHE A 90 -7.98 11.22 5.12
CA PHE A 90 -8.77 11.23 6.35
C PHE A 90 -8.05 11.93 7.50
N ARG A 91 -6.75 11.65 7.70
CA ARG A 91 -5.92 12.31 8.74
C ARG A 91 -5.91 13.82 8.58
N GLU A 92 -5.65 14.33 7.37
CA GLU A 92 -5.64 15.78 7.09
C GLU A 92 -7.01 16.41 7.33
N LEU A 93 -8.09 15.77 6.87
CA LEU A 93 -9.46 16.26 7.10
C LEU A 93 -9.80 16.33 8.59
N PHE A 94 -9.45 15.30 9.36
CA PHE A 94 -9.68 15.30 10.80
C PHE A 94 -8.80 16.32 11.52
N LYS A 95 -7.54 16.49 11.09
CA LYS A 95 -6.62 17.51 11.62
C LYS A 95 -7.18 18.91 11.44
N HIS A 96 -7.68 19.24 10.24
CA HIS A 96 -8.34 20.51 9.97
C HIS A 96 -9.55 20.75 10.86
N LYS A 97 -10.40 19.73 11.06
CA LYS A 97 -11.54 19.80 11.97
C LYS A 97 -11.12 20.16 13.40
N VAL A 98 -10.14 19.42 13.95
CA VAL A 98 -9.68 19.64 15.33
C VAL A 98 -9.04 21.02 15.49
N LEU A 99 -8.24 21.45 14.52
CA LEU A 99 -7.63 22.78 14.54
C LEU A 99 -8.69 23.89 14.49
N GLU A 100 -9.76 23.72 13.73
CA GLU A 100 -10.90 24.64 13.72
C GLU A 100 -11.56 24.70 15.11
N ASP A 101 -11.96 23.54 15.66
CA ASP A 101 -12.65 23.41 16.97
C ASP A 101 -11.84 24.04 18.13
N ILE A 102 -10.50 23.89 18.14
CA ILE A 102 -9.63 24.50 19.17
C ILE A 102 -9.37 26.00 18.92
N SER A 103 -9.41 26.47 17.67
CA SER A 103 -9.09 27.86 17.29
C SER A 103 -10.22 28.87 17.48
N GLU A 104 -11.46 28.42 17.70
CA GLU A 104 -12.64 29.30 17.94
C GLU A 104 -12.53 30.22 19.17
N HIS A 105 -11.43 30.19 19.94
CA HIS A 105 -11.27 30.93 21.18
C HIS A 105 -10.55 32.30 21.05
N GLU A 106 -10.08 32.69 19.86
CA GLU A 106 -9.54 34.04 19.63
C GLU A 106 -10.59 34.98 19.00
N PRO A 107 -10.70 36.25 19.45
CA PRO A 107 -11.61 37.22 18.85
C PRO A 107 -11.16 37.52 17.42
N LYS A 108 -11.98 37.07 16.46
CA LYS A 108 -11.93 37.29 15.02
C LYS A 108 -11.09 38.51 14.59
N GLN A 109 -9.81 38.29 14.31
CA GLN A 109 -9.07 39.15 13.38
C GLN A 109 -8.82 38.33 12.12
N GLN A 110 -9.57 38.71 11.07
CA GLN A 110 -9.30 38.41 9.67
C GLN A 110 -8.96 36.93 9.39
N LYS A 111 -9.98 36.06 9.37
CA LYS A 111 -9.84 34.76 8.70
C LYS A 111 -10.56 34.84 7.36
N GLU A 112 -9.79 34.73 6.29
CA GLU A 112 -10.27 34.18 5.02
C GLU A 112 -11.16 32.97 5.35
N GLU A 113 -12.31 32.87 4.70
CA GLU A 113 -13.26 31.77 4.89
C GLU A 113 -12.51 30.44 4.82
N SER A 114 -12.32 29.78 5.97
CA SER A 114 -11.80 28.42 6.02
C SER A 114 -12.77 27.56 5.20
N PRO A 115 -12.34 26.88 4.14
CA PRO A 115 -13.22 26.11 3.27
C PRO A 115 -13.62 24.76 3.89
N PHE A 116 -13.52 24.62 5.22
CA PHE A 116 -13.85 23.38 5.91
C PHE A 116 -15.36 23.18 5.94
N ASN A 117 -15.84 22.31 5.07
CA ASN A 117 -17.25 21.92 5.03
C ASN A 117 -17.49 20.74 5.98
N LYS A 118 -18.01 21.03 7.17
CA LYS A 118 -18.33 20.04 8.21
C LYS A 118 -19.22 18.89 7.70
N GLN A 119 -20.19 19.18 6.83
CA GLN A 119 -21.06 18.14 6.25
C GLN A 119 -20.29 17.21 5.29
N GLN A 120 -19.36 17.76 4.51
CA GLN A 120 -18.49 16.95 3.66
C GLN A 120 -17.54 16.08 4.49
N TYR A 121 -17.02 16.60 5.60
CA TYR A 121 -16.23 15.80 6.55
C TYR A 121 -17.04 14.64 7.12
N GLU A 122 -18.25 14.88 7.62
CA GLU A 122 -19.09 13.84 8.23
C GLU A 122 -19.44 12.72 7.24
N ALA A 123 -19.77 13.07 6.00
CA ALA A 123 -20.00 12.09 4.93
C ALA A 123 -18.75 11.25 4.65
N LYS A 124 -17.59 11.89 4.44
CA LYS A 124 -16.32 11.20 4.16
C LYS A 124 -15.84 10.35 5.34
N ALA A 125 -16.02 10.83 6.57
CA ALA A 125 -15.66 10.09 7.77
C ALA A 125 -16.50 8.82 7.91
N LYS A 126 -17.80 8.90 7.61
CA LYS A 126 -18.70 7.76 7.65
C LYS A 126 -18.39 6.73 6.56
N GLU A 127 -18.13 7.17 5.34
CA GLU A 127 -17.71 6.29 4.24
C GLU A 127 -16.38 5.59 4.55
N PHE A 128 -15.42 6.34 5.09
CA PHE A 128 -14.11 5.80 5.48
C PHE A 128 -14.25 4.78 6.63
N GLU A 129 -15.07 5.06 7.64
CA GLU A 129 -15.35 4.12 8.73
C GLU A 129 -16.04 2.84 8.23
N GLN A 130 -16.97 2.95 7.28
CA GLN A 130 -17.60 1.77 6.65
C GLN A 130 -16.58 0.90 5.90
N ARG A 131 -15.58 1.53 5.26
CA ARG A 131 -14.57 0.84 4.44
C ARG A 131 -13.46 0.22 5.27
N TYR A 132 -13.00 0.90 6.32
CA TYR A 132 -11.81 0.51 7.10
C TYR A 132 -12.10 0.05 8.52
N GLY A 133 -13.33 0.25 9.00
CA GLY A 133 -13.75 -0.08 10.34
C GLY A 133 -13.38 0.97 11.39
N TYR A 134 -14.10 0.90 12.51
CA TYR A 134 -13.94 1.83 13.63
C TYR A 134 -12.52 1.84 14.22
N ASP A 135 -11.88 0.68 14.38
CA ASP A 135 -10.56 0.58 15.01
C ASP A 135 -9.48 1.35 14.22
N VAL A 136 -9.53 1.30 12.88
CA VAL A 136 -8.61 2.06 12.01
C VAL A 136 -8.89 3.56 12.13
N VAL A 137 -10.16 3.96 12.10
CA VAL A 137 -10.56 5.36 12.28
C VAL A 137 -10.10 5.90 13.62
N TYR A 138 -10.29 5.14 14.71
CA TYR A 138 -9.86 5.54 16.04
C TYR A 138 -8.33 5.70 16.11
N ALA A 139 -7.56 4.76 15.55
CA ALA A 139 -6.10 4.85 15.54
C ALA A 139 -5.62 6.11 14.81
N LEU A 140 -6.16 6.38 13.61
CA LEU A 140 -5.82 7.58 12.83
C LEU A 140 -6.20 8.87 13.56
N LYS A 141 -7.39 8.92 14.18
CA LYS A 141 -7.80 10.07 15.00
C LYS A 141 -6.84 10.29 16.17
N ARG A 142 -6.43 9.23 16.87
CA ARG A 142 -5.46 9.30 17.98
C ARG A 142 -4.11 9.85 17.52
N GLU A 143 -3.57 9.34 16.42
CA GLU A 143 -2.31 9.84 15.84
C GLU A 143 -2.38 11.34 15.53
N VAL A 144 -3.47 11.79 14.90
CA VAL A 144 -3.67 13.21 14.59
C VAL A 144 -3.75 14.07 15.86
N LEU A 145 -4.41 13.60 16.91
CA LEU A 145 -4.47 14.33 18.18
C LEU A 145 -3.08 14.42 18.83
N ASP A 146 -2.30 13.34 18.79
CA ASP A 146 -0.93 13.31 19.30
C ASP A 146 -0.03 14.26 18.48
N GLU A 147 -0.17 14.33 17.15
CA GLU A 147 0.52 15.33 16.31
C GLU A 147 0.15 16.77 16.69
N ILE A 148 -1.15 17.07 16.87
CA ILE A 148 -1.59 18.42 17.23
C ILE A 148 -1.06 18.82 18.63
N LYS A 149 -0.93 17.86 19.54
CA LYS A 149 -0.42 18.07 20.90
C LYS A 149 1.04 18.50 20.93
N GLU A 150 1.82 18.09 19.93
CA GLU A 150 3.21 18.52 19.73
C GLU A 150 3.34 19.94 19.17
N MET A 151 2.24 20.56 18.71
CA MET A 151 2.23 21.95 18.26
C MET A 151 2.28 22.96 19.42
N ASP A 152 2.64 24.20 19.10
CA ASP A 152 2.63 25.33 20.04
C ASP A 152 1.20 25.80 20.35
N LEU A 153 0.51 25.04 21.19
CA LEU A 153 -0.85 25.33 21.63
C LEU A 153 -0.87 26.21 22.90
N THR A 154 -1.78 27.18 22.91
CA THR A 154 -2.13 27.96 24.11
C THR A 154 -2.77 27.05 25.18
N PRO A 155 -2.75 27.42 26.47
CA PRO A 155 -3.39 26.62 27.53
C PRO A 155 -4.87 26.32 27.25
N ALA A 156 -5.63 27.28 26.71
CA ALA A 156 -7.04 27.11 26.36
C ALA A 156 -7.23 26.11 25.19
N GLN A 157 -6.36 26.16 24.18
CA GLN A 157 -6.36 25.18 23.09
C GLN A 157 -6.00 23.78 23.57
N ARG A 158 -5.06 23.66 24.51
CA ARG A 158 -4.69 22.37 25.14
C ARG A 158 -5.85 21.76 25.92
N GLU A 159 -6.61 22.57 26.65
CA GLU A 159 -7.78 22.10 27.39
C GLU A 159 -8.85 21.57 26.44
N LYS A 160 -9.17 22.30 25.35
CA LYS A 160 -10.09 21.82 24.31
C LYS A 160 -9.59 20.54 23.63
N LEU A 161 -8.30 20.47 23.29
CA LEU A 161 -7.72 19.26 22.72
C LEU A 161 -7.89 18.06 23.67
N GLN A 162 -7.68 18.26 24.97
CA GLN A 162 -7.87 17.22 25.99
C GLN A 162 -9.35 16.79 26.12
N GLN A 163 -10.30 17.70 25.94
CA GLN A 163 -11.73 17.36 25.88
C GLN A 163 -12.03 16.47 24.67
N ILE A 164 -11.50 16.82 23.48
CA ILE A 164 -11.65 16.00 22.27
C ILE A 164 -11.01 14.61 22.45
N GLU A 165 -9.84 14.51 23.07
CA GLU A 165 -9.23 13.22 23.41
C GLU A 165 -10.14 12.39 24.34
N THR A 166 -10.73 13.02 25.34
CA THR A 166 -11.61 12.36 26.30
C THR A 166 -12.90 11.85 25.65
N GLU A 167 -13.48 12.62 24.73
CA GLU A 167 -14.64 12.22 23.94
C GLU A 167 -14.32 11.01 23.05
N LEU A 168 -13.19 11.04 22.36
CA LEU A 168 -12.73 9.93 21.53
C LEU A 168 -12.53 8.63 22.35
N GLU A 169 -11.97 8.73 23.55
CA GLU A 169 -11.83 7.59 24.47
C GLU A 169 -13.18 7.06 24.98
N LYS A 170 -14.17 7.94 25.18
CA LYS A 170 -15.54 7.53 25.54
C LYS A 170 -16.23 6.83 24.39
N GLU A 171 -16.13 7.35 23.17
CA GLU A 171 -16.67 6.72 21.96
C GLU A 171 -16.14 5.29 21.83
N LYS A 172 -14.82 5.08 21.99
CA LYS A 172 -14.21 3.74 21.89
C LYS A 172 -14.73 2.75 22.91
N LYS A 173 -15.04 3.21 24.12
CA LYS A 173 -15.61 2.36 25.18
C LYS A 173 -17.06 2.00 24.89
N CYS A 174 -17.83 2.91 24.30
CA CYS A 174 -19.24 2.66 23.94
C CYS A 174 -19.38 1.71 22.74
N THR A 175 -18.47 1.77 21.77
CA THR A 175 -18.52 0.90 20.57
C THR A 175 -18.08 -0.56 20.85
N LYS A 176 -17.50 -0.84 22.03
CA LYS A 176 -17.03 -2.18 22.45
C LYS A 176 -18.00 -2.95 23.36
N ASN A 177 -19.14 -2.36 23.72
CA ASN A 177 -20.22 -3.00 24.49
C ASN A 177 -21.36 -3.43 23.57
#